data_AF-A0A3D2CDN9-F1
#
_entry.id   AF-A0A3D2CDN9-F1
#
_cell.length_a   1.000
_cell.length_b   1.000
_cell.length_c   1.000
_cell.angle_alpha   90.00
_cell.angle_beta   90.00
_cell.angle_gamma   90.00
#
_symmetry.space_group_name_H-M   'P 1'
#
loop_
_entity.id
_entity.type
_entity.pdbx_description
1 polymer ?
#
loop_
_entity_poly.entity_id
_entity_poly.type
_entity_poly.pdbx_seq_one_letter_code
_entity_poly.pdbx_strand_id
1 'polypeptide(L)'
;ERFQDPAGPPVFLISLKAGGTGLNLTAADHVFLLDPWWNPAVEEQAADRAHRIGQDKPVFVYRLVTTDTVEERILELQDRKRALADAALGEASQAGGITRDELLALLL
;
A
#
# COMPACT_ATOMS: atom_id res chain seq x y z
N GLU A 1 -3.59 13.18 -16.00
CA GLU A 1 -2.87 14.05 -16.95
C GLU A 1 -2.29 15.29 -16.26
N ARG A 2 -3.09 16.22 -15.73
CA ARG A 2 -2.57 17.45 -15.09
C ARG A 2 -1.48 17.25 -14.02
N PHE A 3 -1.58 16.20 -13.21
CA PHE A 3 -0.57 15.89 -12.17
C PHE A 3 0.82 15.52 -12.72
N GLN A 4 0.87 14.99 -13.94
CA GLN A 4 2.13 14.60 -14.59
C GLN A 4 2.84 15.80 -15.23
N ASP A 5 2.20 16.96 -15.30
CA ASP A 5 2.79 18.19 -15.80
C ASP A 5 3.68 18.83 -14.71
N PRO A 6 4.92 19.27 -15.01
CA PRO A 6 5.76 19.99 -14.06
C PRO A 6 5.12 21.27 -13.47
N ALA A 7 4.21 21.92 -14.19
CA ALA A 7 3.41 23.05 -13.71
C ALA A 7 2.05 22.63 -13.12
N GLY A 8 1.84 21.32 -12.97
CA GLY A 8 0.66 20.70 -12.41
C GLY A 8 0.53 20.87 -10.89
N PRO A 9 -0.54 20.32 -10.30
CA PRO A 9 -0.70 20.31 -8.85
C PRO A 9 0.42 19.49 -8.19
N PRO A 10 0.96 19.93 -7.04
CA PRO A 10 2.07 19.25 -6.37
C PRO A 10 1.63 17.97 -5.61
N VAL A 11 0.32 17.76 -5.43
CA VAL A 11 -0.23 16.65 -4.64
C VAL A 11 -1.35 15.97 -5.43
N PHE A 12 -1.36 14.64 -5.40
CA PHE A 12 -2.43 13.80 -5.91
C PHE A 12 -3.01 12.95 -4.78
N LEU A 13 -4.31 13.07 -4.52
CA LEU A 13 -5.00 12.27 -3.52
C LEU A 13 -5.77 11.14 -4.21
N ILE A 14 -5.58 9.92 -3.71
CA ILE A 14 -6.27 8.74 -4.22
C ILE A 14 -6.54 7.77 -3.06
N SER A 15 -7.67 7.08 -3.11
CA SER A 15 -7.92 5.97 -2.18
C SER A 15 -7.12 4.74 -2.61
N LEU A 16 -6.69 3.93 -1.64
CA LEU A 16 -5.95 2.68 -1.92
C LEU A 16 -6.70 1.77 -2.91
N LYS A 17 -8.03 1.67 -2.79
CA LYS A 17 -8.87 0.89 -3.70
C LYS A 17 -8.83 1.40 -5.15
N ALA A 18 -8.74 2.72 -5.35
CA ALA A 18 -8.62 3.31 -6.68
C ALA A 18 -7.19 3.19 -7.25
N GLY A 19 -6.17 2.94 -6.42
CA GLY A 19 -4.79 2.68 -6.82
C GLY A 19 -4.62 1.47 -7.75
N GLY A 20 -5.54 0.50 -7.69
CA GLY A 20 -5.53 -0.70 -8.55
C GLY A 20 -5.93 -0.47 -10.01
N THR A 21 -6.30 0.75 -10.42
CA THR A 21 -6.93 1.04 -11.73
C THR A 21 -5.95 1.27 -12.89
N GLY A 22 -4.68 0.93 -12.74
CA GLY A 22 -3.71 1.01 -13.86
C GLY A 22 -3.10 2.39 -14.12
N LEU A 23 -3.37 3.38 -13.25
CA LEU A 23 -2.86 4.75 -13.36
C LEU A 23 -1.32 4.81 -13.47
N ASN A 24 -0.83 5.84 -14.16
CA ASN A 24 0.58 6.18 -14.20
C ASN A 24 0.80 7.48 -13.41
N LEU A 25 1.60 7.43 -12.35
CA LEU A 25 1.86 8.55 -11.41
C LEU A 25 3.36 8.82 -11.25
N THR A 26 4.18 8.54 -12.26
CA THR A 26 5.65 8.75 -12.30
C THR A 26 6.13 10.18 -12.01
N ALA A 27 5.29 11.21 -12.04
CA ALA A 27 5.69 12.54 -11.56
C ALA A 27 5.87 12.59 -10.03
N ALA A 28 5.32 11.62 -9.28
CA ALA A 28 5.51 11.51 -7.85
C ALA A 28 6.77 10.67 -7.54
N ASP A 29 7.66 11.22 -6.72
CA ASP A 29 8.79 10.51 -6.11
C ASP A 29 8.57 10.26 -4.59
N HIS A 30 7.48 10.79 -4.02
CA HIS A 30 7.08 10.57 -2.62
C HIS A 30 5.65 10.03 -2.56
N VAL A 31 5.46 8.92 -1.83
CA VAL A 31 4.17 8.28 -1.59
C VAL A 31 3.91 8.21 -0.09
N PHE A 32 2.77 8.73 0.36
CA PHE A 32 2.36 8.68 1.76
C PHE A 32 1.14 7.77 1.91
N LEU A 33 1.32 6.63 2.57
CA LEU A 33 0.25 5.73 2.98
C LEU A 33 -0.26 6.22 4.33
N LEU A 34 -1.47 6.79 4.33
CA LEU A 34 -2.03 7.48 5.50
C LEU A 34 -2.60 6.52 6.54
N ASP A 35 -3.07 5.37 6.10
CA ASP A 35 -3.70 4.33 6.92
C ASP A 35 -3.22 2.94 6.46
N PRO A 36 -2.94 2.01 7.39
CA PRO A 36 -2.53 0.66 7.04
C PRO A 36 -3.74 -0.17 6.57
N TRP A 37 -3.54 -0.94 5.51
CA TRP A 37 -4.53 -1.83 4.93
C TRP A 37 -4.20 -3.29 5.21
N TRP A 38 -5.16 -4.12 5.64
CA TRP A 38 -4.88 -5.51 6.03
C TRP A 38 -4.26 -6.40 4.93
N ASN A 39 -4.33 -5.99 3.66
CA ASN A 39 -3.65 -6.67 2.55
C ASN A 39 -2.44 -5.83 2.07
N PRO A 40 -1.20 -6.25 2.38
CA PRO A 40 -0.01 -5.48 2.02
C PRO A 40 0.17 -5.31 0.50
N ALA A 41 -0.29 -6.27 -0.30
CA ALA A 41 -0.17 -6.21 -1.76
C ALA A 41 -0.95 -5.04 -2.38
N VAL A 42 -2.03 -4.58 -1.73
CA VAL A 42 -2.80 -3.42 -2.20
C VAL A 42 -2.02 -2.12 -2.02
N GLU A 43 -1.30 -1.98 -0.91
CA GLU A 43 -0.42 -0.83 -0.66
C GLU A 43 0.76 -0.83 -1.62
N GLU A 44 1.41 -1.98 -1.79
CA GLU A 44 2.53 -2.16 -2.73
C GLU A 44 2.08 -1.81 -4.16
N GLN A 45 0.92 -2.31 -4.60
CA GLN A 45 0.36 -2.00 -5.91
C GLN A 45 0.05 -0.50 -6.09
N ALA A 46 -0.37 0.18 -5.03
CA ALA A 46 -0.62 1.62 -5.04
C ALA A 46 0.70 2.41 -5.15
N ALA A 47 1.75 2.01 -4.44
CA ALA A 47 3.08 2.60 -4.53
C ALA A 47 3.72 2.39 -5.92
N ASP A 48 3.50 1.22 -6.54
CA ASP A 48 3.95 0.89 -7.90
C ASP A 48 3.36 1.79 -8.99
N ARG A 49 2.35 2.61 -8.67
CA ARG A 49 1.86 3.63 -9.61
C ARG A 49 2.90 4.74 -9.82
N ALA A 50 3.67 5.06 -8.79
CA ALA A 50 4.77 6.01 -8.80
C ALA A 50 6.11 5.32 -9.11
N HIS A 51 6.36 4.16 -8.50
CA HIS A 51 7.50 3.30 -8.79
C HIS A 51 7.25 2.46 -10.05
N ARG A 52 7.29 3.13 -11.20
CA ARG A 52 6.97 2.54 -12.52
C ARG A 52 8.00 2.95 -13.58
N ILE A 53 8.09 2.15 -14.64
CA ILE A 53 8.88 2.49 -15.84
C ILE A 53 8.49 3.90 -16.32
N GLY A 54 9.49 4.79 -16.44
CA GLY A 54 9.30 6.21 -16.77
C GLY A 54 9.56 7.16 -15.61
N GLN A 55 9.73 6.64 -14.38
CA GLN A 55 10.26 7.38 -13.25
C GLN A 55 11.79 7.52 -13.39
N ASP A 56 12.32 8.72 -13.13
CA ASP A 56 13.75 9.05 -13.20
C ASP A 56 14.37 9.35 -11.83
N LYS A 57 13.56 9.44 -10.77
CA LYS A 57 14.00 9.67 -9.38
C LYS A 57 13.75 8.46 -8.48
N PRO A 58 14.51 8.31 -7.38
CA PRO A 58 14.19 7.35 -6.33
C PRO A 58 12.79 7.64 -5.76
N VAL A 59 11.97 6.59 -5.63
CA VAL A 59 10.63 6.69 -5.02
C VAL A 59 10.72 6.34 -3.54
N PHE A 60 10.29 7.25 -2.68
CA PHE A 60 10.19 7.05 -1.24
C PHE A 60 8.74 6.76 -0.83
N VAL A 61 8.53 5.66 -0.13
CA VAL A 61 7.22 5.27 0.39
C VAL A 61 7.24 5.40 1.91
N TYR A 62 6.39 6.27 2.44
CA TYR A 62 6.22 6.50 3.85
C TYR A 62 4.90 5.89 4.29
N ARG A 63 4.96 4.96 5.25
CA ARG A 63 3.78 4.44 5.93
C ARG A 63 3.62 5.17 7.25
N LEU A 64 2.50 5.89 7.39
CA LEU A 64 2.15 6.55 8.63
C LEU A 64 1.41 5.54 9.52
N VAL A 65 1.82 5.49 10.78
CA VAL A 65 1.31 4.55 11.77
C VAL A 65 1.18 5.28 13.08
N THR A 66 0.00 5.23 13.67
CA THR A 66 -0.33 5.82 14.95
C THR A 66 0.00 4.83 16.06
N THR A 67 0.93 5.20 16.93
CA THR A 67 1.35 4.38 18.08
C THR A 67 0.25 4.23 19.11
N ASP A 68 0.25 3.11 19.83
CA ASP A 68 -0.75 2.75 20.84
C ASP A 68 -2.18 2.66 20.27
N THR A 69 -2.31 2.21 19.01
CA THR A 69 -3.60 2.06 18.34
C THR A 69 -3.74 0.70 17.65
N VAL A 70 -4.93 0.45 17.10
CA VAL A 70 -5.21 -0.74 16.28
C VAL A 70 -4.29 -0.85 15.05
N GLU A 71 -3.69 0.26 14.60
CA GLU A 71 -2.81 0.29 13.43
C GLU A 71 -1.58 -0.61 13.59
N GLU A 72 -0.99 -0.67 14.79
CA GLU A 72 0.15 -1.56 15.08
C GLU A 72 -0.23 -3.03 14.92
N ARG A 73 -1.43 -3.42 15.35
CA ARG A 73 -1.95 -4.78 15.21
C ARG A 73 -2.27 -5.13 13.75
N ILE A 74 -2.64 -4.14 12.95
CA ILE A 74 -2.78 -4.31 11.50
C ILE A 74 -1.42 -4.59 10.86
N LEU A 75 -0.33 -3.95 11.30
CA LEU A 75 1.01 -4.28 10.80
C LEU A 75 1.44 -5.70 11.19
N GLU A 76 1.20 -6.11 12.44
CA GLU A 76 1.45 -7.49 12.87
C GLU A 76 0.63 -8.50 12.05
N LEU A 77 -0.60 -8.14 11.66
CA LEU A 77 -1.41 -8.93 10.75
C LEU A 77 -0.80 -9.01 9.34
N GLN A 78 -0.33 -7.88 8.79
CA GLN A 78 0.36 -7.85 7.49
C GLN A 78 1.58 -8.76 7.50
N ASP A 79 2.42 -8.70 8.55
CA ASP A 79 3.64 -9.49 8.65
C ASP A 79 3.34 -11.00 8.72
N ARG A 80 2.32 -11.39 9.49
CA ARG A 80 1.84 -12.79 9.50
C ARG A 80 1.35 -13.23 8.13
N LYS A 81 0.59 -12.39 7.42
CA LYS A 81 0.10 -12.70 6.07
C LYS A 81 1.24 -12.82 5.07
N ARG A 82 2.27 -11.97 5.16
CA ARG A 82 3.47 -12.05 4.32
C ARG A 82 4.26 -13.34 4.60
N ALA A 83 4.52 -13.66 5.87
CA ALA A 83 5.20 -14.90 6.23
C ALA A 83 4.46 -16.16 5.77
N LEU A 84 3.12 -16.16 5.87
CA LEU A 84 2.29 -17.24 5.34
C LEU A 84 2.34 -17.32 3.82
N ALA A 85 2.30 -16.18 3.13
CA ALA A 85 2.42 -16.11 1.67
C ALA A 85 3.76 -16.66 1.18
N ASP A 86 4.86 -16.24 1.82
CA ASP A 86 6.23 -16.69 1.52
C ASP A 86 6.40 -18.19 1.80
N ALA A 87 5.77 -18.71 2.86
CA ALA A 87 5.78 -20.14 3.18
C ALA A 87 4.91 -20.98 2.23
N ALA A 88 3.85 -20.39 1.65
CA ALA A 88 2.88 -21.11 0.83
C ALA A 88 3.25 -21.20 -0.66
N LEU A 89 3.92 -20.19 -1.24
CA LEU A 89 4.14 -20.06 -2.69
C LEU A 89 5.51 -19.38 -2.96
N GLY A 90 6.34 -19.80 -3.92
CA GLY A 90 6.04 -20.68 -5.05
C GLY A 90 4.96 -20.09 -5.97
N GLU A 91 5.09 -18.81 -6.33
CA GLU A 91 4.20 -18.03 -7.24
C GLU A 91 2.70 -17.93 -6.86
N ALA A 92 2.28 -16.69 -6.55
CA ALA A 92 0.90 -16.17 -6.57
C ALA A 92 -0.08 -16.56 -5.45
N SER A 93 0.18 -16.16 -4.20
CA SER A 93 -0.90 -16.08 -3.20
C SER A 93 -1.48 -14.68 -3.31
N GLN A 94 -2.68 -14.60 -3.87
CA GLN A 94 -3.55 -13.49 -3.53
C GLN A 94 -3.83 -13.59 -2.03
N ALA A 95 -3.14 -12.76 -1.23
CA ALA A 95 -3.39 -12.67 0.19
C ALA A 95 -4.88 -12.36 0.40
N GLY A 96 -5.62 -13.35 0.88
CA GLY A 96 -7.07 -13.29 1.04
C GLY A 96 -7.51 -12.19 2.01
N GLY A 97 -8.80 -11.86 1.96
CA GLY A 97 -9.43 -10.91 2.88
C GLY A 97 -9.18 -11.25 4.36
N ILE A 98 -9.43 -10.28 5.23
CA ILE A 98 -9.35 -10.49 6.68
C ILE A 98 -10.38 -11.54 7.13
N THR A 99 -9.96 -12.52 7.93
CA THR A 99 -10.86 -13.52 8.50
C THR A 99 -11.58 -12.96 9.73
N ARG A 100 -12.64 -13.62 10.18
CA ARG A 100 -13.39 -13.20 11.38
C ARG A 100 -12.51 -13.18 12.63
N ASP A 101 -11.65 -14.18 12.80
CA ASP A 101 -10.81 -14.30 13.98
C ASP A 101 -9.70 -13.24 13.99
N GLU A 102 -9.14 -12.94 12.81
CA GLU A 102 -8.23 -11.80 12.63
C GLU A 102 -8.90 -10.48 12.97
N LEU A 103 -10.15 -10.27 12.54
CA LEU A 103 -10.90 -9.06 12.84
C LEU A 103 -11.17 -8.91 14.34
N LEU A 104 -11.54 -10.01 15.02
CA LEU A 104 -11.75 -9.99 16.46
C LEU A 104 -10.46 -9.71 17.24
N ALA A 105 -9.32 -10.21 16.77
CA ALA A 105 -8.02 -9.94 17.38
C ALA A 105 -7.61 -8.46 17.31
N LEU A 106 -8.18 -7.67 16.39
CA LEU A 106 -7.96 -6.22 16.32
C LEU A 106 -8.74 -5.43 17.39
N LEU A 107 -9.77 -6.03 18.00
CA LEU A 107 -10.66 -5.36 18.97
C LEU A 107 -10.26 -5.60 20.42
N LEU A 108 -9.43 -6.61 20.67
CA LEU A 108 -8.80 -6.93 21.95
C LEU A 108 -7.51 -6.14 22.08
#